data_AF-A0A936AP85-F1
#
_entry.id   AF-A0A936AP85-F1
#
_cell.length_a   1.000
_cell.length_b   1.000
_cell.length_c   1.000
_cell.angle_alpha   90.00
_cell.angle_beta   90.00
_cell.angle_gamma   90.00
#
_symmetry.space_group_name_H-M   'P 1'
#
loop_
_entity.id
_entity.type
_entity.pdbx_description
1 polymer ?
#
loop_
_entity_poly.entity_id
_entity_poly.type
_entity_poly.pdbx_seq_one_letter_code
_entity_poly.pdbx_strand_id
1 'polypeptide(L)' 'MDRTAGIVAIGNETPSGKVADTNSPFLAGELRRIGVDPKRNAVIPDRVLG' A
#
# COMPACT_ATOMS: atom_id res chain seq x y z
N MET A 1 6.87 7.78 -20.83
CA MET A 1 5.69 7.17 -20.17
C MET A 1 6.18 6.57 -18.88
N ASP A 2 5.93 7.22 -17.76
CA ASP A 2 6.42 6.73 -16.46
C ASP A 2 5.53 5.57 -16.02
N ARG A 3 6.15 4.45 -15.60
CA ARG A 3 5.39 3.30 -15.07
C ARG A 3 4.75 3.74 -13.76
N THR A 4 3.47 3.44 -13.58
CA THR A 4 2.74 3.77 -12.34
C THR A 4 2.29 2.51 -11.62
N ALA A 5 2.01 2.64 -10.33
CA ALA A 5 1.49 1.56 -9.50
C ALA A 5 0.46 2.05 -8.48
N GLY A 6 -0.40 1.13 -8.03
CA GLY A 6 -1.20 1.27 -6.81
C GLY A 6 -0.68 0.30 -5.74
N ILE A 7 -0.75 0.73 -4.48
CA ILE A 7 -0.41 -0.09 -3.32
C ILE A 7 -1.71 -0.44 -2.58
N VAL A 8 -1.89 -1.71 -2.27
CA VAL A 8 -3.00 -2.22 -1.45
C VAL A 8 -2.41 -3.00 -0.30
N ALA A 9 -2.57 -2.50 0.92
CA ALA A 9 -2.26 -3.22 2.14
C ALA A 9 -3.52 -3.93 2.65
N ILE A 10 -3.41 -5.19 3.04
CA ILE A 10 -4.51 -5.98 3.61
C ILE A 10 -4.21 -6.18 5.09
N GLY A 11 -5.13 -5.78 5.96
CA GLY A 11 -4.95 -5.92 7.40
C GLY A 11 -6.02 -5.16 8.19
N ASN A 12 -6.40 -5.70 9.33
CA ASN A 12 -7.42 -5.12 10.20
C ASN A 12 -6.80 -4.20 11.28
N GLU A 13 -5.50 -4.34 11.53
CA GLU A 13 -4.81 -3.60 12.60
C GLU A 13 -4.48 -2.17 12.20
N THR A 14 -4.31 -1.92 10.90
CA THR A 14 -3.94 -0.60 10.38
C THR A 14 -5.12 0.39 10.38
N PRO A 15 -6.31 0.05 9.86
CA PRO A 15 -7.46 0.95 9.95
C PRO A 15 -7.98 1.13 11.38
N SER A 16 -7.73 0.16 12.27
CA SER A 16 -8.08 0.25 13.70
C SER A 16 -7.07 1.03 14.54
N GLY A 17 -5.96 1.49 13.95
CA GLY A 17 -4.92 2.27 14.64
C GLY A 17 -4.09 1.45 15.65
N LYS A 18 -4.27 0.13 15.70
CA LYS A 18 -3.51 -0.76 16.59
C LYS A 18 -2.07 -0.94 16.12
N VAL A 19 -1.84 -0.85 14.81
CA VAL A 19 -0.51 -0.99 14.19
C VAL A 19 -0.39 0.04 13.05
N ALA A 20 0.67 0.85 13.07
CA ALA A 20 0.95 1.79 11.99
C ALA A 20 1.37 1.06 10.69
N ASP A 21 0.91 1.53 9.53
CA ASP A 21 1.35 1.01 8.23
C ASP A 21 2.77 1.47 7.90
N THR A 22 3.73 0.56 8.04
CA THR A 22 5.13 0.76 7.65
C THR A 22 5.46 0.14 6.28
N ASN A 23 4.59 -0.75 5.78
CA ASN A 23 4.82 -1.49 4.54
C ASN A 23 4.60 -0.61 3.32
N SER A 24 3.51 0.17 3.29
CA SER A 24 3.21 1.01 2.13
C SER A 24 4.26 2.09 1.89
N PRO A 25 4.77 2.82 2.92
CA PRO A 25 5.88 3.74 2.75
C PRO A 25 7.16 3.07 2.26
N PHE A 26 7.52 1.90 2.82
CA PHE A 26 8.70 1.14 2.40
C PHE A 26 8.62 0.73 0.93
N LEU A 27 7.50 0.10 0.54
CA LEU A 27 7.28 -0.35 -0.84
C LEU A 27 7.24 0.82 -1.82
N ALA A 28 6.65 1.95 -1.43
CA ALA A 28 6.62 3.15 -2.27
C ALA A 28 8.03 3.73 -2.52
N GLY A 29 8.96 3.58 -1.57
CA GLY A 29 10.37 3.92 -1.76
C GLY A 29 11.05 2.98 -2.77
N GLU A 30 10.84 1.68 -2.63
CA GLU A 30 11.42 0.67 -3.52
C GLU A 30 10.90 0.79 -4.96
N LEU A 31 9.61 1.10 -5.14
CA LEU A 31 9.02 1.36 -6.46
C LEU A 31 9.67 2.58 -7.12
N ARG A 32 9.86 3.68 -6.37
CA ARG A 32 10.54 4.87 -6.89
C ARG A 32 11.99 4.58 -7.28
N ARG A 33 12.68 3.72 -6.51
CA ARG A 33 14.06 3.30 -6.81
C ARG A 33 14.19 2.56 -8.15
N ILE A 34 13.14 1.89 -8.61
CA ILE A 34 13.10 1.20 -9.90
C ILE A 34 12.38 1.99 -11.01
N GLY A 35 12.10 3.27 -10.77
CA GLY A 35 11.48 4.17 -11.76
C GLY A 35 9.97 3.97 -11.93
N VAL A 36 9.28 3.47 -10.91
CA VAL A 36 7.82 3.37 -10.84
C VAL A 36 7.28 4.44 -9.90
N ASP A 37 6.28 5.20 -10.36
CA ASP A 37 5.63 6.23 -9.56
C ASP A 37 4.31 5.72 -8.94
N PRO A 38 4.28 5.43 -7.63
CA PRO A 38 3.06 4.98 -6.96
C PRO A 38 2.07 6.14 -6.80
N LYS A 39 0.88 6.00 -7.41
CA LYS A 39 -0.15 7.07 -7.47
C LYS A 39 -1.30 6.88 -6.48
N ARG A 40 -1.46 5.69 -5.91
CA ARG A 40 -2.55 5.35 -4.98
C ARG A 40 -2.03 4.43 -3.87
N ASN A 41 -2.55 4.63 -2.67
CA ASN A 41 -2.36 3.74 -1.53
C ASN A 41 -3.71 3.51 -0.87
N ALA A 42 -4.06 2.25 -0.62
CA ALA A 42 -5.29 1.86 0.06
C ALA A 42 -5.01 0.76 1.08
N VAL A 43 -5.70 0.82 2.22
CA VAL A 43 -5.72 -0.25 3.21
C VAL A 43 -7.11 -0.86 3.19
N ILE A 44 -7.19 -2.19 3.02
CA ILE A 44 -8.46 -2.92 3.01
C ILE A 44 -8.52 -3.93 4.17
N PRO A 45 -9.70 -4.19 4.74
CA PRO A 45 -9.88 -5.23 5.75
C PRO A 45 -9.59 -6.62 5.18
N ASP A 46 -9.17 -7.54 6.06
CA ASP A 46 -9.01 -8.95 5.71
C ASP A 46 -10.37 -9.65 5.68
N ARG A 47 -11.15 -9.35 4.63
CA ARG A 47 -12.42 -10.01 4.33
C ARG A 47 -12.62 -10.13 2.83
N VAL A 48 -13.11 -11.29 2.39
CA VAL A 48 -13.58 -11.47 1.02
C VAL A 48 -15.03 -10.99 0.93
N LEU A 49 -15.35 -10.20 -0.09
CA LEU A 49 -16.74 -9.88 -0.43
C LEU A 49 -17.31 -11.11 -1.14
N GLY A 50 -18.27 -11.77 -0.50
CA GLY A 50 -19.02 -12.90 -1.06
C GLY A 50 -20.04 -12.48 -2.10
#